data_AF-A0A9P5PW54-F1
#
_entry.id   AF-A0A9P5PW54-F1
#
_cell.length_a   1.000
_cell.length_b   1.000
_cell.length_c   1.000
_cell.angle_alpha   90.00
_cell.angle_beta   90.00
_cell.angle_gamma   90.00
#
_symmetry.space_group_name_H-M   'P 1'
#
loop_
_entity.id
_entity.type
_entity.pdbx_description
1 polymer ?
#
loop_
_entity_poly.entity_id
_entity_poly.type
_entity_poly.pdbx_seq_one_letter_code
_entity_poly.pdbx_strand_id
1 'polypeptide(L)'
;MIPSTQRRSSIYYIREKQNGLQQTYSDAQGPKSAPLPTVKDSVKSGSARTPRPPALLFAIASDNPEEVERVLEHGDNAKEPVSANAMIGPQAQSALEFTLENDALKNKLGIVKKLLKFGADPSRTKLNEGTPDDVELDSATRYYLERAGTATARLIDALMKRSAFAPLTRMRYGIIGQDRALEQLYRVLSIQTEKISKSPVVVFLCGPSGHGKSLLAHQFGSLLEVPIHTVNMTTLRSADDIWRSYSISSNEDAPPQQLIEFLVNNEGKRCVVVLDEIEKTEQKALWSLLVPWELGRCTFEANSRTIDVRNVIWVGTSNIGNDVILNYHESRQQPEEMLTRDEYVELMGILRPHVSDQLGASVLSRVSAILPFVPFTTAEKKALASEFLQESAAEHLVQGLSGEQKETVVSDSIKDWVPSEGARSLYRAVSNLLIDSMDF
;
A
#
# COMPACT_ATOMS: atom_id res chain seq x y z
N MET A 1 17.83 29.70 -53.99
CA MET A 1 19.28 29.71 -53.68
C MET A 1 19.55 28.68 -52.59
N ILE A 2 20.24 27.61 -52.98
CA ILE A 2 20.97 26.58 -52.19
C ILE A 2 22.35 27.23 -51.83
N PRO A 3 23.09 26.91 -50.73
CA PRO A 3 23.62 25.56 -50.35
C PRO A 3 23.53 25.18 -48.84
N SER A 4 23.20 23.93 -48.46
CA SER A 4 24.04 22.70 -48.34
C SER A 4 25.25 22.85 -47.41
N THR A 5 25.41 22.02 -46.36
CA THR A 5 26.29 20.82 -46.30
C THR A 5 26.00 19.99 -45.02
N GLN A 6 25.49 18.75 -45.12
CA GLN A 6 26.07 17.41 -44.73
C GLN A 6 26.65 17.25 -43.31
N ARG A 7 26.68 16.10 -42.61
CA ARG A 7 26.20 14.69 -42.63
C ARG A 7 26.66 14.10 -41.27
N ARG A 8 26.04 13.09 -40.63
CA ARG A 8 26.30 11.62 -40.73
C ARG A 8 25.42 10.90 -39.67
N SER A 9 24.46 10.03 -40.02
CA SER A 9 24.52 8.54 -40.17
C SER A 9 24.87 7.78 -38.87
N SER A 10 24.11 6.77 -38.41
CA SER A 10 23.94 5.47 -39.09
C SER A 10 22.76 4.63 -38.58
N ILE A 11 22.07 3.96 -39.50
CA ILE A 11 21.03 2.94 -39.32
C ILE A 11 21.66 1.60 -39.75
N TYR A 12 21.41 0.50 -39.03
CA TYR A 12 21.66 -0.87 -39.49
C TYR A 12 20.37 -1.69 -39.51
N TYR A 13 20.05 -2.24 -40.68
CA TYR A 13 19.16 -3.37 -40.93
C TYR A 13 20.00 -4.64 -41.08
N ILE A 14 19.46 -5.83 -40.75
CA ILE A 14 19.54 -7.08 -41.54
C ILE A 14 18.53 -8.09 -41.00
N ARG A 15 17.88 -8.80 -41.94
CA ARG A 15 16.81 -9.79 -41.78
C ARG A 15 17.22 -11.09 -42.51
N GLU A 16 16.80 -12.22 -41.93
CA GLU A 16 16.55 -13.57 -42.52
C GLU A 16 17.69 -14.47 -43.04
N LYS A 17 17.74 -15.73 -42.53
CA LYS A 17 17.20 -16.92 -43.24
C LYS A 17 17.19 -18.20 -42.38
N GLN A 18 16.15 -19.02 -42.60
CA GLN A 18 15.90 -20.37 -42.08
C GLN A 18 16.41 -21.49 -43.04
N ASN A 19 16.38 -22.73 -42.52
CA ASN A 19 16.50 -24.08 -43.14
C ASN A 19 17.96 -24.61 -43.24
N GLY A 20 18.32 -25.85 -42.90
CA GLY A 20 17.64 -27.07 -42.44
C GLY A 20 18.63 -28.27 -42.54
N LEU A 21 18.20 -29.44 -42.06
CA LEU A 21 18.72 -30.82 -42.30
C LEU A 21 19.58 -31.56 -41.22
N GLN A 22 19.20 -32.82 -41.10
CA GLN A 22 19.52 -33.89 -40.15
C GLN A 22 20.72 -34.76 -40.55
N GLN A 23 21.26 -35.47 -39.55
CA GLN A 23 21.82 -36.84 -39.52
C GLN A 23 23.02 -37.22 -40.42
N THR A 24 24.04 -37.85 -39.82
CA THR A 24 24.35 -39.30 -39.99
C THR A 24 25.52 -39.75 -39.08
N TYR A 25 25.54 -41.06 -38.83
CA TYR A 25 26.38 -41.85 -37.92
C TYR A 25 27.53 -42.60 -38.64
N SER A 26 28.42 -43.20 -37.83
CA SER A 26 29.33 -44.36 -38.06
C SER A 26 30.71 -44.07 -38.68
N ASP A 27 31.81 -44.29 -37.94
CA ASP A 27 32.62 -45.55 -37.76
C ASP A 27 33.74 -45.61 -38.82
N ALA A 28 34.97 -46.12 -38.66
CA ALA A 28 35.87 -46.64 -37.62
C ALA A 28 37.25 -46.78 -38.37
N GLN A 29 38.45 -46.65 -37.81
CA GLN A 29 39.27 -47.73 -37.21
C GLN A 29 40.73 -47.21 -37.11
N GLY A 30 41.43 -47.37 -35.98
CA GLY A 30 42.66 -48.19 -35.95
C GLY A 30 43.89 -47.46 -35.37
N PRO A 31 44.91 -48.16 -34.83
CA PRO A 31 45.21 -48.08 -33.39
C PRO A 31 46.70 -47.92 -32.96
N LYS A 32 46.93 -47.89 -31.62
CA LYS A 32 48.18 -48.14 -30.83
C LYS A 32 49.16 -46.95 -30.78
N SER A 33 49.78 -46.54 -29.66
CA SER A 33 50.18 -47.22 -28.41
C SER A 33 50.48 -46.19 -27.30
N ALA A 34 50.19 -46.53 -26.05
CA ALA A 34 50.63 -45.84 -24.82
C ALA A 34 51.87 -46.55 -24.23
N PRO A 35 52.39 -46.21 -23.03
CA PRO A 35 52.38 -44.95 -22.24
C PRO A 35 53.80 -44.59 -21.71
N LEU A 36 53.96 -43.48 -20.96
CA LEU A 36 54.83 -43.33 -19.75
C LEU A 36 54.76 -41.86 -19.20
N PRO A 37 55.10 -41.59 -17.92
CA PRO A 37 54.26 -40.80 -17.03
C PRO A 37 54.95 -39.63 -16.29
N THR A 38 54.11 -38.66 -15.91
CA THR A 38 53.98 -37.96 -14.59
C THR A 38 55.03 -36.96 -14.02
N VAL A 39 54.45 -35.89 -13.42
CA VAL A 39 54.91 -34.98 -12.32
C VAL A 39 55.83 -33.82 -12.79
N LYS A 40 55.64 -32.51 -12.54
CA LYS A 40 54.87 -31.66 -11.59
C LYS A 40 54.79 -30.18 -12.09
N ASP A 41 54.09 -29.34 -11.32
CA ASP A 41 54.10 -27.85 -11.26
C ASP A 41 53.02 -27.14 -12.11
N SER A 42 52.18 -26.21 -11.60
CA SER A 42 52.17 -25.44 -10.36
C SER A 42 50.75 -24.93 -10.08
N VAL A 43 50.38 -24.90 -8.79
CA VAL A 43 49.10 -24.38 -8.29
C VAL A 43 49.11 -22.85 -8.32
N LYS A 44 48.22 -22.23 -9.10
CA LYS A 44 47.80 -20.84 -8.88
C LYS A 44 46.62 -20.84 -7.92
N SER A 45 46.81 -20.18 -6.79
CA SER A 45 45.79 -19.94 -5.77
C SER A 45 44.62 -19.14 -6.36
N GLY A 46 43.50 -19.82 -6.58
CA GLY A 46 42.21 -19.16 -6.74
C GLY A 46 41.80 -18.59 -5.39
N SER A 47 41.72 -17.27 -5.32
CA SER A 47 41.04 -16.55 -4.22
C SER A 47 39.71 -17.22 -3.92
N ALA A 48 39.59 -17.77 -2.71
CA ALA A 48 38.33 -18.28 -2.20
C ALA A 48 37.34 -17.10 -2.16
N ARG A 49 36.31 -17.14 -3.02
CA ARG A 49 35.16 -16.25 -2.89
C ARG A 49 34.52 -16.54 -1.54
N THR A 50 34.73 -15.64 -0.58
CA THR A 50 33.91 -15.56 0.62
C THR A 50 32.45 -15.54 0.20
N PRO A 51 31.57 -16.41 0.73
CA PRO A 51 30.15 -16.29 0.50
C PRO A 51 29.73 -14.90 1.01
N ARG A 52 29.32 -14.00 0.10
CA ARG A 52 28.77 -12.71 0.51
C ARG A 52 27.54 -12.98 1.38
N PRO A 53 27.39 -12.30 2.52
CA PRO A 53 26.16 -12.38 3.29
C PRO A 53 24.95 -12.05 2.40
N PRO A 54 23.79 -12.69 2.63
CA PRO A 54 22.61 -12.50 1.79
C PRO A 54 22.22 -11.01 1.75
N ALA A 55 21.95 -10.45 0.57
CA ALA A 55 21.77 -9.01 0.34
C ALA A 55 20.74 -8.35 1.26
N LEU A 56 19.70 -9.09 1.66
CA LEU A 56 18.69 -8.62 2.61
C LEU A 56 19.28 -8.31 4.01
N LEU A 57 20.29 -9.06 4.46
CA LEU A 57 20.99 -8.78 5.72
C LEU A 57 21.68 -7.42 5.67
N PHE A 58 22.35 -7.09 4.56
CA PHE A 58 23.01 -5.78 4.41
C PHE A 58 22.02 -4.63 4.29
N ALA A 59 20.88 -4.85 3.63
CA ALA A 59 19.83 -3.86 3.55
C ALA A 59 19.22 -3.56 4.93
N ILE A 60 19.03 -4.59 5.78
CA ILE A 60 18.59 -4.39 7.16
C ILE A 60 19.68 -3.69 7.98
N ALA A 61 20.93 -4.14 7.85
CA ALA A 61 22.06 -3.57 8.58
C ALA A 61 22.41 -2.13 8.17
N SER A 62 21.94 -1.65 7.00
CA SER A 62 22.08 -0.25 6.59
C SER A 62 21.07 0.68 7.26
N ASP A 63 20.14 0.14 8.06
CA ASP A 63 19.10 0.86 8.79
C ASP A 63 18.23 1.74 7.86
N ASN A 64 18.05 1.30 6.61
CA ASN A 64 17.30 2.03 5.58
C ASN A 64 16.12 1.18 5.08
N PRO A 65 14.86 1.50 5.48
CA PRO A 65 13.67 0.79 5.02
C PRO A 65 13.49 0.76 3.50
N GLU A 66 13.90 1.82 2.79
CA GLU A 66 13.76 1.87 1.33
C GLU A 66 14.75 0.94 0.62
N GLU A 67 15.94 0.75 1.17
CA GLU A 67 16.89 -0.23 0.66
C GLU A 67 16.39 -1.67 0.90
N VAL A 68 15.73 -1.92 2.03
CA VAL A 68 15.06 -3.20 2.31
C VAL A 68 13.96 -3.47 1.29
N GLU A 69 13.08 -2.50 1.03
CA GLU A 69 12.05 -2.62 0.00
C GLU A 69 12.66 -2.87 -1.39
N ARG A 70 13.68 -2.10 -1.79
CA ARG A 70 14.38 -2.28 -3.07
C ARG A 70 14.89 -3.71 -3.24
N VAL A 71 15.51 -4.29 -2.21
CA VAL A 71 16.02 -5.67 -2.24
C VAL A 71 14.90 -6.71 -2.28
N LEU A 72 13.79 -6.49 -1.58
CA LEU A 72 12.64 -7.39 -1.59
C LEU A 72 11.92 -7.38 -2.95
N GLU A 73 11.86 -6.23 -3.62
CA GLU A 73 11.23 -6.09 -4.94
C GLU A 73 12.12 -6.57 -6.09
N HIS A 74 13.39 -6.17 -6.09
CA HIS A 74 14.27 -6.28 -7.26
C HIS A 74 15.49 -7.19 -7.03
N GLY A 75 15.67 -7.71 -5.82
CA GLY A 75 16.83 -8.49 -5.44
C GLY A 75 18.15 -7.72 -5.45
N ASP A 76 19.25 -8.46 -5.46
CA ASP A 76 20.60 -7.92 -5.58
C ASP A 76 21.04 -7.91 -7.06
N ASN A 77 21.42 -6.75 -7.58
CA ASN A 77 21.88 -6.58 -8.97
C ASN A 77 20.93 -7.17 -10.03
N ALA A 78 19.61 -6.94 -9.89
CA ALA A 78 18.56 -7.44 -10.79
C ALA A 78 18.46 -8.99 -10.88
N LYS A 79 18.83 -9.69 -9.80
CA LYS A 79 18.50 -11.12 -9.61
C LYS A 79 17.07 -11.26 -9.06
N GLU A 80 16.55 -12.49 -9.06
CA GLU A 80 15.20 -12.81 -8.57
C GLU A 80 14.89 -12.17 -7.21
N PRO A 81 13.61 -11.77 -6.96
CA PRO A 81 13.18 -11.18 -5.70
C PRO A 81 13.58 -12.04 -4.50
N VAL A 82 14.09 -11.40 -3.45
CA VAL A 82 14.45 -12.11 -2.20
C VAL A 82 13.19 -12.29 -1.36
N SER A 83 12.94 -13.51 -0.91
CA SER A 83 11.83 -13.75 0.02
C SER A 83 12.06 -13.03 1.35
N ALA A 84 11.04 -12.33 1.86
CA ALA A 84 11.08 -11.73 3.19
C ALA A 84 11.24 -12.78 4.32
N ASN A 85 10.97 -14.05 4.02
CA ASN A 85 11.17 -15.19 4.92
C ASN A 85 12.51 -15.91 4.72
N ALA A 86 13.44 -15.32 3.95
CA ALA A 86 14.78 -15.85 3.80
C ALA A 86 15.50 -15.88 5.15
N MET A 87 16.26 -16.95 5.38
CA MET A 87 17.13 -17.05 6.55
C MET A 87 18.38 -16.22 6.33
N ILE A 88 18.75 -15.41 7.33
CA ILE A 88 19.86 -14.47 7.28
C ILE A 88 20.78 -14.63 8.49
N GLY A 89 22.02 -14.15 8.32
CA GLY A 89 23.03 -14.17 9.38
C GLY A 89 23.66 -15.55 9.65
N PRO A 90 24.65 -15.60 10.56
CA PRO A 90 25.38 -16.83 10.88
C PRO A 90 24.54 -17.86 11.66
N GLN A 91 23.49 -17.41 12.35
CA GLN A 91 22.57 -18.27 13.10
C GLN A 91 21.38 -18.79 12.26
N ALA A 92 21.32 -18.44 10.96
CA ALA A 92 20.25 -18.81 10.05
C ALA A 92 18.84 -18.48 10.58
N GLN A 93 18.69 -17.29 11.15
CA GLN A 93 17.43 -16.77 11.70
C GLN A 93 16.61 -16.03 10.66
N SER A 94 15.32 -15.83 10.92
CA SER A 94 14.47 -15.11 9.96
C SER A 94 14.86 -13.62 9.87
N ALA A 95 14.61 -12.99 8.72
CA ALA A 95 14.89 -11.56 8.55
C ALA A 95 14.15 -10.69 9.57
N LEU A 96 12.91 -11.05 9.86
CA LEU A 96 12.08 -10.38 10.87
C LEU A 96 12.66 -10.54 12.28
N GLU A 97 13.06 -11.76 12.66
CA GLU A 97 13.70 -12.04 13.96
C GLU A 97 14.98 -11.23 14.15
N PHE A 98 15.87 -11.23 13.14
CA PHE A 98 17.09 -10.41 13.19
C PHE A 98 16.81 -8.91 13.35
N THR A 99 15.78 -8.38 12.69
CA THR A 99 15.39 -6.97 12.85
C THR A 99 14.87 -6.68 14.25
N LEU A 100 14.06 -7.58 14.82
CA LEU A 100 13.45 -7.37 16.14
C LEU A 100 14.50 -7.42 17.27
N GLU A 101 15.44 -8.34 17.19
CA GLU A 101 16.55 -8.50 18.16
C GLU A 101 17.62 -7.40 18.08
N ASN A 102 17.63 -6.61 17.01
CA ASN A 102 18.67 -5.59 16.79
C ASN A 102 18.23 -4.22 17.30
N ASP A 103 18.58 -3.91 18.55
CA ASP A 103 18.27 -2.62 19.20
C ASP A 103 19.08 -1.43 18.69
N ALA A 104 20.11 -1.66 17.86
CA ALA A 104 20.88 -0.58 17.26
C ALA A 104 20.17 0.07 16.06
N LEU A 105 19.11 -0.55 15.52
CA LEU A 105 18.34 -0.03 14.39
C LEU A 105 17.44 1.14 14.83
N LYS A 106 17.66 2.32 14.25
CA LYS A 106 16.83 3.50 14.52
C LYS A 106 15.52 3.44 13.74
N ASN A 107 15.55 2.87 12.53
CA ASN A 107 14.39 2.73 11.66
C ASN A 107 13.73 1.34 11.77
N LYS A 108 13.83 0.71 12.95
CA LYS A 108 13.36 -0.67 13.22
C LYS A 108 11.91 -0.87 12.75
N LEU A 109 10.98 -0.01 13.16
CA LEU A 109 9.57 -0.10 12.76
C LEU A 109 9.38 -0.02 11.24
N GLY A 110 10.08 0.90 10.58
CA GLY A 110 10.06 1.03 9.13
C GLY A 110 10.47 -0.27 8.45
N ILE A 111 11.58 -0.86 8.87
CA ILE A 111 12.08 -2.14 8.33
C ILE A 111 11.08 -3.27 8.58
N VAL A 112 10.53 -3.38 9.80
CA VAL A 112 9.50 -4.38 10.15
C VAL A 112 8.29 -4.24 9.22
N LYS A 113 7.77 -3.02 9.03
CA LYS A 113 6.64 -2.75 8.12
C LYS A 113 6.95 -3.21 6.71
N LYS A 114 8.15 -2.93 6.17
CA LYS A 114 8.54 -3.41 4.83
C LYS A 114 8.61 -4.95 4.81
N LEU A 115 9.26 -5.60 5.77
CA LEU A 115 9.33 -7.07 5.81
C LEU A 115 7.93 -7.72 5.83
N LEU A 116 7.02 -7.23 6.69
CA LEU A 116 5.64 -7.72 6.76
C LEU A 116 4.84 -7.42 5.48
N LYS A 117 5.05 -6.24 4.87
CA LYS A 117 4.49 -5.85 3.56
C LYS A 117 4.86 -6.84 2.44
N PHE A 118 6.03 -7.46 2.52
CA PHE A 118 6.49 -8.50 1.58
C PHE A 118 6.27 -9.94 2.10
N GLY A 119 5.44 -10.11 3.12
CA GLY A 119 4.95 -11.41 3.57
C GLY A 119 5.88 -12.13 4.55
N ALA A 120 6.73 -11.41 5.29
CA ALA A 120 7.42 -11.99 6.44
C ALA A 120 6.40 -12.55 7.43
N ASP A 121 6.64 -13.77 7.91
CA ASP A 121 5.74 -14.53 8.78
C ASP A 121 6.14 -14.34 10.25
N PRO A 122 5.34 -13.63 11.07
CA PRO A 122 5.64 -13.43 12.49
C PRO A 122 5.75 -14.72 13.28
N SER A 123 5.07 -15.80 12.85
CA SER A 123 5.12 -17.09 13.58
C SER A 123 6.48 -17.77 13.55
N ARG A 124 7.37 -17.35 12.64
CA ARG A 124 8.75 -17.85 12.52
C ARG A 124 9.73 -17.15 13.45
N THR A 125 9.27 -16.17 14.21
CA THR A 125 10.09 -15.51 15.24
C THR A 125 10.01 -16.33 16.54
N LYS A 126 11.13 -16.49 17.24
CA LYS A 126 11.17 -17.18 18.55
C LYS A 126 10.47 -16.42 19.69
N LEU A 127 9.85 -15.27 19.40
CA LEU A 127 8.98 -14.55 20.34
C LEU A 127 7.83 -15.42 20.86
N ASN A 128 7.48 -16.52 20.17
CA ASN A 128 6.48 -17.48 20.62
C ASN A 128 7.01 -18.60 21.56
N GLU A 129 8.34 -18.75 21.69
CA GLU A 129 8.97 -19.81 22.51
C GLU A 129 9.43 -19.32 23.90
N GLY A 130 9.47 -17.99 24.11
CA GLY A 130 9.62 -17.35 25.41
C GLY A 130 8.32 -16.67 25.87
N THR A 131 8.24 -16.30 27.14
CA THR A 131 7.18 -15.40 27.61
C THR A 131 7.21 -14.12 26.75
N PRO A 132 6.06 -13.61 26.26
CA PRO A 132 5.99 -12.41 25.41
C PRO A 132 6.60 -11.13 26.00
N ASP A 133 7.02 -11.17 27.27
CA ASP A 133 7.55 -10.06 28.07
C ASP A 133 9.07 -9.86 27.97
N ASP A 134 9.84 -10.77 27.34
CA ASP A 134 11.32 -10.68 27.35
C ASP A 134 11.92 -9.78 26.24
N VAL A 135 11.13 -9.37 25.24
CA VAL A 135 11.56 -8.40 24.22
C VAL A 135 10.69 -7.16 24.34
N GLU A 136 11.28 -6.05 24.79
CA GLU A 136 10.60 -4.76 24.95
C GLU A 136 10.26 -4.16 23.56
N LEU A 137 9.15 -4.60 22.99
CA LEU A 137 8.63 -4.11 21.71
C LEU A 137 7.77 -2.86 21.93
N ASP A 138 7.98 -1.86 21.09
CA ASP A 138 7.11 -0.69 21.05
C ASP A 138 5.69 -1.07 20.59
N SER A 139 4.72 -0.25 20.98
CA SER A 139 3.30 -0.50 20.73
C SER A 139 2.95 -0.63 19.23
N ALA A 140 3.63 0.09 18.33
CA ALA A 140 3.40 -0.02 16.89
C ALA A 140 3.95 -1.34 16.32
N THR A 141 5.19 -1.70 16.67
CA THR A 141 5.79 -2.96 16.24
C THR A 141 4.95 -4.16 16.68
N ARG A 142 4.52 -4.20 17.95
CA ARG A 142 3.63 -5.24 18.47
C ARG A 142 2.33 -5.34 17.66
N TYR A 143 1.68 -4.20 17.41
CA TYR A 143 0.44 -4.14 16.65
C TYR A 143 0.59 -4.73 15.24
N TYR A 144 1.63 -4.38 14.48
CA TYR A 144 1.81 -4.91 13.13
C TYR A 144 2.13 -6.41 13.10
N LEU A 145 2.89 -6.91 14.08
CA LEU A 145 3.18 -8.34 14.21
C LEU A 145 1.90 -9.14 14.47
N GLU A 146 1.10 -8.72 15.45
CA GLU A 146 -0.20 -9.33 15.76
C GLU A 146 -1.13 -9.29 14.55
N ARG A 147 -1.23 -8.11 13.91
CA ARG A 147 -2.09 -7.91 12.73
C ARG A 147 -1.71 -8.80 11.56
N ALA A 148 -0.41 -8.98 11.29
CA ALA A 148 0.10 -9.88 10.26
C ALA A 148 -0.21 -11.35 10.57
N GLY A 149 -0.26 -11.73 11.86
CA GLY A 149 -0.60 -13.09 12.30
C GLY A 149 -2.09 -13.46 12.21
N THR A 150 -2.99 -12.50 12.02
CA THR A 150 -4.45 -12.73 12.07
C THR A 150 -4.99 -13.66 10.97
N ALA A 151 -6.12 -14.33 11.23
CA ALA A 151 -6.83 -15.10 10.19
C ALA A 151 -7.29 -14.20 9.03
N THR A 152 -7.68 -12.96 9.33
CA THR A 152 -8.06 -11.93 8.33
C THR A 152 -6.91 -11.65 7.38
N ALA A 153 -5.67 -11.55 7.89
CA ALA A 153 -4.47 -11.39 7.06
C ALA A 153 -4.36 -12.47 5.99
N ARG A 154 -4.39 -13.72 6.45
CA ARG A 154 -4.24 -14.90 5.60
C ARG A 154 -5.36 -15.00 4.58
N LEU A 155 -6.58 -14.63 4.97
CA LEU A 155 -7.73 -14.58 4.06
C LEU A 155 -7.54 -13.55 2.95
N ILE A 156 -7.11 -12.33 3.29
CA ILE A 156 -6.86 -11.25 2.31
C ILE A 156 -5.78 -11.69 1.32
N ASP A 157 -4.67 -12.22 1.82
CA ASP A 157 -3.58 -12.71 0.98
C ASP A 157 -4.05 -13.85 0.06
N ALA A 158 -4.89 -14.75 0.57
CA ALA A 158 -5.48 -15.84 -0.22
C ALA A 158 -6.44 -15.34 -1.32
N LEU A 159 -7.33 -14.38 -0.99
CA LEU A 159 -8.27 -13.77 -1.95
C LEU A 159 -7.55 -13.05 -3.07
N MET A 160 -6.40 -12.44 -2.76
CA MET A 160 -5.71 -11.51 -3.66
C MET A 160 -4.51 -12.14 -4.37
N LYS A 161 -4.08 -13.35 -4.00
CA LYS A 161 -2.87 -14.03 -4.51
C LYS A 161 -2.71 -14.06 -6.04
N ARG A 162 -3.82 -14.00 -6.79
CA ARG A 162 -3.84 -14.02 -8.27
C ARG A 162 -4.56 -12.81 -8.87
N SER A 163 -4.90 -11.83 -8.06
CA SER A 163 -5.62 -10.63 -8.48
C SER A 163 -4.63 -9.58 -9.02
N ALA A 164 -5.03 -8.82 -10.04
CA ALA A 164 -4.30 -7.64 -10.48
C ALA A 164 -4.25 -6.53 -9.40
N PHE A 165 -5.04 -6.69 -8.34
CA PHE A 165 -5.08 -5.84 -7.17
C PHE A 165 -4.23 -6.37 -6.01
N ALA A 166 -3.47 -7.47 -6.19
CA ALA A 166 -2.62 -8.04 -5.15
C ALA A 166 -1.73 -7.01 -4.44
N PRO A 167 -1.12 -6.02 -5.13
CA PRO A 167 -0.34 -4.99 -4.45
C PRO A 167 -1.12 -4.18 -3.42
N LEU A 168 -2.45 -4.07 -3.52
CA LEU A 168 -3.27 -3.36 -2.52
C LEU A 168 -3.32 -4.04 -1.17
N THR A 169 -3.00 -5.35 -1.05
CA THR A 169 -2.93 -5.99 0.28
C THR A 169 -1.89 -5.33 1.18
N ARG A 170 -0.91 -4.67 0.56
CA ARG A 170 0.12 -3.87 1.24
C ARG A 170 -0.45 -2.65 1.97
N MET A 171 -1.64 -2.14 1.62
CA MET A 171 -2.31 -0.99 2.26
C MET A 171 -2.37 -1.14 3.78
N ARG A 172 -2.61 -2.36 4.27
CA ARG A 172 -2.75 -2.65 5.70
C ARG A 172 -1.50 -2.36 6.54
N TYR A 173 -0.34 -2.22 5.90
CA TYR A 173 0.91 -1.82 6.56
C TYR A 173 1.20 -0.33 6.41
N GLY A 174 0.32 0.42 5.74
CA GLY A 174 0.36 1.88 5.61
C GLY A 174 -0.83 2.59 6.27
N ILE A 175 -1.78 1.86 6.85
CA ILE A 175 -2.91 2.40 7.62
C ILE A 175 -3.11 1.54 8.86
N ILE A 176 -3.29 2.15 10.04
CA ILE A 176 -3.63 1.43 11.27
C ILE A 176 -5.15 1.24 11.35
N GLY A 177 -5.56 0.03 11.72
CA GLY A 177 -6.94 -0.38 11.83
C GLY A 177 -7.69 -0.50 10.51
N GLN A 178 -9.01 -0.31 10.57
CA GLN A 178 -9.92 -0.35 9.42
C GLN A 178 -9.92 -1.69 8.66
N ASP A 179 -9.54 -2.79 9.33
CA ASP A 179 -9.37 -4.09 8.70
C ASP A 179 -10.65 -4.63 8.05
N ARG A 180 -11.83 -4.33 8.59
CA ARG A 180 -13.11 -4.70 7.95
C ARG A 180 -13.40 -3.91 6.68
N ALA A 181 -13.07 -2.63 6.66
CA ALA A 181 -13.20 -1.79 5.46
C ALA A 181 -12.28 -2.31 4.35
N LEU A 182 -11.03 -2.64 4.71
CA LEU A 182 -10.07 -3.26 3.80
C LEU A 182 -10.57 -4.62 3.30
N GLU A 183 -11.05 -5.50 4.18
CA GLU A 183 -11.60 -6.81 3.80
C GLU A 183 -12.73 -6.66 2.76
N GLN A 184 -13.70 -5.77 3.00
CA GLN A 184 -14.79 -5.53 2.06
C GLN A 184 -14.31 -4.87 0.76
N LEU A 185 -13.37 -3.95 0.82
CA LEU A 185 -12.75 -3.36 -0.37
C LEU A 185 -12.13 -4.44 -1.26
N TYR A 186 -11.33 -5.35 -0.69
CA TYR A 186 -10.72 -6.43 -1.46
C TYR A 186 -11.76 -7.37 -2.08
N ARG A 187 -12.86 -7.66 -1.37
CA ARG A 187 -13.98 -8.43 -1.93
C ARG A 187 -14.58 -7.73 -3.15
N VAL A 188 -14.87 -6.44 -3.06
CA VAL A 188 -15.42 -5.65 -4.18
C VAL A 188 -14.48 -5.65 -5.38
N LEU A 189 -13.19 -5.44 -5.15
CA LEU A 189 -12.17 -5.43 -6.21
C LEU A 189 -11.95 -6.82 -6.84
N SER A 190 -12.03 -7.89 -6.06
CA SER A 190 -11.88 -9.27 -6.56
C SER A 190 -12.99 -9.65 -7.55
N ILE A 191 -14.25 -9.32 -7.24
CA ILE A 191 -15.42 -9.59 -8.09
C ILE A 191 -15.28 -8.93 -9.47
N GLN A 192 -14.68 -7.73 -9.50
CA GLN A 192 -14.50 -6.94 -10.72
C GLN A 192 -13.37 -7.46 -11.61
N THR A 193 -12.46 -8.27 -11.06
CA THR A 193 -11.39 -8.92 -11.83
C THR A 193 -11.91 -10.16 -12.57
N GLU A 194 -12.91 -10.85 -12.02
CA GLU A 194 -13.43 -12.12 -12.55
C GLU A 194 -14.46 -11.95 -13.68
N LYS A 195 -15.06 -10.76 -13.79
CA LYS A 195 -16.10 -10.46 -14.79
C LYS A 195 -15.70 -9.24 -15.61
N ILE A 196 -15.87 -9.30 -16.93
CA ILE A 196 -15.81 -8.10 -17.77
C ILE A 196 -17.02 -7.24 -17.43
N SER A 197 -16.87 -6.39 -16.41
CA SER A 197 -17.90 -5.44 -16.01
C SER A 197 -17.97 -4.30 -17.02
N LYS A 198 -19.20 -3.86 -17.30
CA LYS A 198 -19.43 -2.63 -18.09
C LYS A 198 -19.38 -1.38 -17.22
N SER A 199 -19.54 -1.52 -15.90
CA SER A 199 -19.50 -0.40 -14.94
C SER A 199 -18.16 -0.39 -14.19
N PRO A 200 -17.54 0.78 -13.99
CA PRO A 200 -16.34 0.93 -13.20
C PRO A 200 -16.59 0.63 -11.72
N VAL A 201 -15.50 0.50 -10.96
CA VAL A 201 -15.58 0.37 -9.50
C VAL A 201 -15.81 1.74 -8.89
N VAL A 202 -16.84 1.85 -8.05
CA VAL A 202 -17.16 3.08 -7.32
C VAL A 202 -17.29 2.74 -5.85
N VAL A 203 -16.33 3.15 -5.02
CA VAL A 203 -16.31 2.88 -3.58
C VAL A 203 -16.33 4.18 -2.80
N PHE A 204 -17.19 4.27 -1.80
CA PHE A 204 -17.24 5.40 -0.88
C PHE A 204 -16.66 4.99 0.46
N LEU A 205 -15.68 5.76 0.95
CA LEU A 205 -15.09 5.66 2.27
C LEU A 205 -15.82 6.67 3.15
N CYS A 206 -16.62 6.20 4.11
CA CYS A 206 -17.50 7.04 4.92
C CYS A 206 -17.16 6.90 6.40
N GLY A 207 -17.09 7.99 7.15
CA GLY A 207 -16.84 7.93 8.60
C GLY A 207 -16.34 9.22 9.21
N PRO A 208 -16.01 9.24 10.51
CA PRO A 208 -15.55 10.44 11.20
C PRO A 208 -14.22 10.98 10.62
N SER A 209 -13.94 12.27 10.87
CA SER A 209 -12.69 12.89 10.43
C SER A 209 -11.48 12.25 11.12
N GLY A 210 -10.32 12.26 10.47
CA GLY A 210 -9.08 11.72 11.06
C GLY A 210 -8.99 10.20 11.19
N HIS A 211 -9.88 9.42 10.55
CA HIS A 211 -9.85 7.95 10.59
C HIS A 211 -9.11 7.31 9.39
N GLY A 212 -8.48 8.10 8.53
CA GLY A 212 -7.64 7.60 7.44
C GLY A 212 -8.33 7.38 6.09
N LYS A 213 -9.53 7.95 5.87
CA LYS A 213 -10.26 7.86 4.58
C LYS A 213 -9.44 8.40 3.40
N SER A 214 -9.02 9.66 3.49
CA SER A 214 -8.21 10.30 2.42
C SER A 214 -6.82 9.67 2.33
N LEU A 215 -6.21 9.29 3.47
CA LEU A 215 -4.95 8.53 3.49
C LEU A 215 -5.07 7.23 2.66
N LEU A 216 -6.12 6.43 2.90
CA LEU A 216 -6.37 5.21 2.14
C LEU A 216 -6.58 5.54 0.66
N ALA A 217 -7.43 6.53 0.35
CA ALA A 217 -7.76 6.90 -1.03
C ALA A 217 -6.52 7.26 -1.86
N HIS A 218 -5.59 8.02 -1.28
CA HIS A 218 -4.34 8.41 -1.95
C HIS A 218 -3.35 7.25 -2.11
N GLN A 219 -3.38 6.25 -1.24
CA GLN A 219 -2.51 5.06 -1.34
C GLN A 219 -2.87 4.13 -2.52
N PHE A 220 -4.06 4.25 -3.12
CA PHE A 220 -4.44 3.41 -4.27
C PHE A 220 -3.48 3.58 -5.45
N GLY A 221 -3.11 4.82 -5.79
CA GLY A 221 -2.28 5.11 -6.96
C GLY A 221 -0.88 4.52 -6.83
N SER A 222 -0.21 4.79 -5.70
CA SER A 222 1.14 4.30 -5.44
C SER A 222 1.21 2.78 -5.34
N LEU A 223 0.25 2.14 -4.67
CA LEU A 223 0.26 0.69 -4.47
C LEU A 223 -0.12 -0.08 -5.73
N LEU A 224 -1.02 0.43 -6.56
CA LEU A 224 -1.34 -0.20 -7.85
C LEU A 224 -0.36 0.16 -8.97
N GLU A 225 0.56 1.11 -8.72
CA GLU A 225 1.44 1.69 -9.73
C GLU A 225 0.65 2.25 -10.93
N VAL A 226 -0.46 2.93 -10.63
CA VAL A 226 -1.33 3.54 -11.64
C VAL A 226 -1.49 5.03 -11.43
N PRO A 227 -1.75 5.81 -12.49
CA PRO A 227 -2.04 7.23 -12.37
C PRO A 227 -3.24 7.49 -11.44
N ILE A 228 -3.15 8.55 -10.64
CA ILE A 228 -4.18 9.00 -9.72
C ILE A 228 -4.51 10.48 -9.99
N HIS A 229 -5.80 10.81 -9.91
CA HIS A 229 -6.29 12.20 -9.95
C HIS A 229 -7.21 12.44 -8.76
N THR A 230 -6.95 13.48 -7.97
CA THR A 230 -7.78 13.84 -6.81
C THR A 230 -8.52 15.13 -7.09
N VAL A 231 -9.84 15.04 -7.10
CA VAL A 231 -10.76 16.17 -7.21
C VAL A 231 -11.09 16.67 -5.80
N ASN A 232 -10.86 17.96 -5.56
CA ASN A 232 -11.35 18.63 -4.36
C ASN A 232 -12.81 19.03 -4.56
N MET A 233 -13.73 18.25 -3.99
CA MET A 233 -15.16 18.42 -4.19
C MET A 233 -15.70 19.72 -3.56
N THR A 234 -15.03 20.25 -2.53
CA THR A 234 -15.43 21.50 -1.84
C THR A 234 -15.38 22.75 -2.73
N THR A 235 -14.61 22.70 -3.82
CA THR A 235 -14.40 23.85 -4.72
C THR A 235 -15.43 23.94 -5.84
N LEU A 236 -16.23 22.89 -6.02
CA LEU A 236 -17.09 22.72 -7.19
C LEU A 236 -18.47 23.34 -6.99
N ARG A 237 -18.97 24.02 -8.03
CA ARG A 237 -20.27 24.71 -8.05
C ARG A 237 -21.19 24.17 -9.14
N SER A 238 -20.65 23.50 -10.15
CA SER A 238 -21.39 22.99 -11.30
C SER A 238 -20.95 21.57 -11.71
N ALA A 239 -21.77 20.90 -12.51
CA ALA A 239 -21.44 19.58 -13.06
C ALA A 239 -20.23 19.60 -14.02
N ASP A 240 -19.96 20.75 -14.63
CA ASP A 240 -18.82 20.94 -15.54
C ASP A 240 -17.51 21.18 -14.78
N ASP A 241 -17.60 21.70 -13.55
CA ASP A 241 -16.42 22.01 -12.72
C ASP A 241 -15.65 20.74 -12.36
N ILE A 242 -16.35 19.61 -12.15
CA ILE A 242 -15.73 18.30 -11.88
C ILE A 242 -14.71 17.97 -12.98
N TRP A 243 -15.10 18.11 -14.25
CA TRP A 243 -14.27 17.72 -15.39
C TRP A 243 -13.08 18.66 -15.61
N ARG A 244 -13.23 19.93 -15.25
CA ARG A 244 -12.22 20.98 -15.36
C ARG A 244 -11.32 21.08 -14.13
N SER A 245 -11.56 20.26 -13.10
CA SER A 245 -10.79 20.28 -11.86
C SER A 245 -9.35 19.80 -12.09
N TYR A 246 -8.39 20.58 -11.58
CA TYR A 246 -7.01 20.15 -11.49
C TYR A 246 -6.82 19.23 -10.29
N SER A 247 -5.91 18.26 -10.42
CA SER A 247 -5.61 17.35 -9.32
C SER A 247 -4.99 18.11 -8.14
N ILE A 248 -5.47 17.87 -6.92
CA ILE A 248 -4.82 18.36 -5.69
C ILE A 248 -3.73 17.42 -5.18
N SER A 249 -3.60 16.22 -5.77
CA SER A 249 -2.54 15.27 -5.37
C SER A 249 -1.18 15.73 -5.88
N SER A 250 -0.24 15.90 -4.97
CA SER A 250 1.16 16.27 -5.22
C SER A 250 1.96 15.12 -5.84
N ASN A 251 1.80 14.87 -7.14
CA ASN A 251 2.89 14.30 -7.91
C ASN A 251 3.70 15.47 -8.45
N GLU A 252 4.77 15.85 -7.75
CA GLU A 252 5.64 16.98 -8.13
C GLU A 252 6.19 16.84 -9.56
N ASP A 253 6.30 15.61 -10.06
CA ASP A 253 6.86 15.27 -11.37
C ASP A 253 5.84 15.27 -12.54
N ALA A 254 4.53 15.36 -12.26
CA ALA A 254 3.50 15.32 -13.30
C ALA A 254 2.99 16.73 -13.63
N PRO A 255 2.85 17.10 -14.93
CA PRO A 255 2.30 18.40 -15.30
C PRO A 255 0.86 18.53 -14.79
N PRO A 256 0.44 19.72 -14.29
CA PRO A 256 -0.95 19.95 -13.91
C PRO A 256 -1.85 19.65 -15.10
N GLN A 257 -2.82 18.76 -14.90
CA GLN A 257 -3.81 18.39 -15.91
C GLN A 257 -5.20 18.39 -15.28
N GLN A 258 -6.21 18.67 -16.10
CA GLN A 258 -7.61 18.60 -15.69
C GLN A 258 -8.09 17.14 -15.66
N LEU A 259 -9.16 16.85 -14.92
CA LEU A 259 -9.73 15.49 -14.86
C LEU A 259 -10.07 14.94 -16.24
N ILE A 260 -10.63 15.77 -17.13
CA ILE A 260 -10.92 15.37 -18.51
C ILE A 260 -9.65 14.90 -19.25
N GLU A 261 -8.57 15.67 -19.17
CA GLU A 261 -7.28 15.35 -19.81
C GLU A 261 -6.69 14.06 -19.23
N PHE A 262 -6.74 13.91 -17.90
CA PHE A 262 -6.32 12.70 -17.21
C PHE A 262 -7.07 11.46 -17.71
N LEU A 263 -8.40 11.53 -17.85
CA LEU A 263 -9.21 10.42 -18.33
C LEU A 263 -8.95 10.11 -19.81
N VAL A 264 -8.71 11.12 -20.65
CA VAL A 264 -8.28 10.93 -22.05
C VAL A 264 -6.95 10.17 -22.11
N ASN A 265 -5.96 10.62 -21.34
CA ASN A 265 -4.61 10.05 -21.35
C ASN A 265 -4.56 8.60 -20.83
N ASN A 266 -5.54 8.23 -20.00
CA ASN A 266 -5.65 6.91 -19.37
C ASN A 266 -6.82 6.07 -19.91
N GLU A 267 -7.38 6.41 -21.06
CA GLU A 267 -8.50 5.69 -21.66
C GLU A 267 -8.25 4.17 -21.75
N GLY A 268 -9.20 3.38 -21.26
CA GLY A 268 -9.12 1.92 -21.26
C GLY A 268 -8.04 1.33 -20.35
N LYS A 269 -7.21 2.15 -19.69
CA LYS A 269 -6.21 1.72 -18.70
C LYS A 269 -6.80 1.82 -17.29
N ARG A 270 -6.17 1.13 -16.35
CA ARG A 270 -6.50 1.29 -14.93
C ARG A 270 -5.90 2.60 -14.43
N CYS A 271 -6.73 3.43 -13.82
CA CYS A 271 -6.32 4.62 -13.10
C CYS A 271 -7.31 4.88 -11.96
N VAL A 272 -6.94 5.77 -11.04
CA VAL A 272 -7.73 6.07 -9.84
C VAL A 272 -8.21 7.51 -9.91
N VAL A 273 -9.49 7.73 -9.62
CA VAL A 273 -10.04 9.08 -9.41
C VAL A 273 -10.58 9.16 -8.00
N VAL A 274 -10.00 10.05 -7.19
CA VAL A 274 -10.44 10.33 -5.83
C VAL A 274 -11.35 11.56 -5.85
N LEU A 275 -12.55 11.44 -5.26
CA LEU A 275 -13.48 12.53 -5.03
C LEU A 275 -13.46 12.84 -3.52
N ASP A 276 -12.60 13.77 -3.11
CA ASP A 276 -12.36 14.04 -1.69
C ASP A 276 -13.41 15.00 -1.12
N GLU A 277 -14.00 14.65 0.03
CA GLU A 277 -15.09 15.38 0.70
C GLU A 277 -16.36 15.55 -0.16
N ILE A 278 -16.84 14.45 -0.75
CA ILE A 278 -17.94 14.45 -1.72
C ILE A 278 -19.26 15.05 -1.18
N GLU A 279 -19.46 15.05 0.15
CA GLU A 279 -20.67 15.60 0.77
C GLU A 279 -20.76 17.12 0.78
N LYS A 280 -19.64 17.79 0.51
CA LYS A 280 -19.56 19.26 0.54
C LYS A 280 -20.03 19.92 -0.75
N THR A 281 -20.27 19.13 -1.80
CA THR A 281 -20.77 19.63 -3.09
C THR A 281 -22.28 19.49 -3.19
N GLU A 282 -22.90 20.37 -3.96
CA GLU A 282 -24.28 20.21 -4.37
C GLU A 282 -24.49 18.94 -5.20
N GLN A 283 -25.58 18.21 -4.96
CA GLN A 283 -25.92 16.96 -5.67
C GLN A 283 -25.90 17.11 -7.19
N LYS A 284 -26.27 18.29 -7.71
CA LYS A 284 -26.30 18.58 -9.14
C LYS A 284 -24.92 18.45 -9.79
N ALA A 285 -23.84 18.72 -9.06
CA ALA A 285 -22.50 18.53 -9.58
C ALA A 285 -22.24 17.05 -9.89
N LEU A 286 -22.74 16.13 -9.06
CA LEU A 286 -22.53 14.69 -9.21
C LEU A 286 -23.27 14.07 -10.40
N TRP A 287 -24.25 14.79 -10.99
CA TRP A 287 -25.07 14.24 -12.08
C TRP A 287 -24.25 13.87 -13.32
N SER A 288 -23.16 14.59 -13.58
CA SER A 288 -22.27 14.26 -14.69
C SER A 288 -21.57 12.91 -14.52
N LEU A 289 -21.42 12.42 -13.29
CA LEU A 289 -20.78 11.14 -12.97
C LEU A 289 -21.71 9.92 -13.18
N LEU A 290 -23.03 10.13 -13.31
CA LEU A 290 -24.01 9.05 -13.40
C LEU A 290 -23.76 8.13 -14.60
N VAL A 291 -23.53 8.70 -15.78
CA VAL A 291 -23.29 7.93 -17.01
C VAL A 291 -21.93 7.22 -16.98
N PRO A 292 -20.81 7.89 -16.61
CA PRO A 292 -19.52 7.24 -16.36
C PRO A 292 -19.61 6.03 -15.43
N TRP A 293 -20.32 6.16 -14.31
CA TRP A 293 -20.42 5.09 -13.31
C TRP A 293 -21.37 3.94 -13.71
N GLU A 294 -22.34 4.19 -14.58
CA GLU A 294 -23.27 3.17 -15.06
C GLU A 294 -22.74 2.41 -16.29
N LEU A 295 -22.25 3.15 -17.28
CA LEU A 295 -21.90 2.61 -18.59
C LEU A 295 -20.38 2.48 -18.82
N GLY A 296 -19.57 2.99 -17.88
CA GLY A 296 -18.12 3.02 -18.04
C GLY A 296 -17.68 3.87 -19.22
N ARG A 297 -18.46 4.89 -19.59
CA ARG A 297 -18.19 5.78 -20.71
C ARG A 297 -18.47 7.22 -20.32
N CYS A 298 -17.60 8.12 -20.73
CA CYS A 298 -17.78 9.56 -20.53
C CYS A 298 -17.82 10.28 -21.89
N THR A 299 -18.71 11.26 -22.02
CA THR A 299 -18.80 12.16 -23.19
C THR A 299 -19.00 13.56 -22.61
N PHE A 300 -18.07 14.48 -22.90
CA PHE A 300 -17.97 15.77 -22.20
C PHE A 300 -18.71 16.90 -22.91
N GLU A 301 -18.79 16.86 -24.24
CA GLU A 301 -19.54 17.82 -25.06
C GLU A 301 -20.46 17.08 -26.05
N ALA A 302 -21.57 17.70 -26.43
CA ALA A 302 -22.41 17.20 -27.52
C ALA A 302 -21.59 17.22 -28.83
N ASN A 303 -21.29 16.05 -29.39
CA ASN A 303 -20.37 15.78 -30.53
C ASN A 303 -18.91 15.46 -30.17
N SER A 304 -18.55 15.39 -28.89
CA SER A 304 -17.20 14.96 -28.49
C SER A 304 -17.01 13.44 -28.57
N ARG A 305 -15.74 13.01 -28.62
CA ARG A 305 -15.34 11.61 -28.54
C ARG A 305 -15.77 11.03 -27.19
N THR A 306 -16.39 9.84 -27.22
CA THR A 306 -16.64 9.04 -26.02
C THR A 306 -15.34 8.40 -25.52
N ILE A 307 -15.11 8.47 -24.22
CA ILE A 307 -13.93 7.91 -23.55
C ILE A 307 -14.32 6.69 -22.73
N ASP A 308 -13.57 5.60 -22.87
CA ASP A 308 -13.71 4.40 -22.06
C ASP A 308 -13.10 4.57 -20.66
N VAL A 309 -13.97 4.58 -19.65
CA VAL A 309 -13.63 4.71 -18.22
C VAL A 309 -14.00 3.46 -17.41
N ARG A 310 -14.23 2.31 -18.06
CA ARG A 310 -14.60 1.05 -17.37
C ARG A 310 -13.57 0.58 -16.36
N ASN A 311 -12.29 0.86 -16.60
CA ASN A 311 -11.18 0.43 -15.75
C ASN A 311 -10.79 1.46 -14.67
N VAL A 312 -11.51 2.59 -14.61
CA VAL A 312 -11.29 3.62 -13.58
C VAL A 312 -11.82 3.13 -12.25
N ILE A 313 -11.03 3.32 -11.19
CA ILE A 313 -11.45 3.09 -9.81
C ILE A 313 -11.81 4.45 -9.22
N TRP A 314 -13.10 4.66 -8.94
CA TRP A 314 -13.60 5.87 -8.33
C TRP A 314 -13.67 5.67 -6.81
N VAL A 315 -12.99 6.55 -6.08
CA VAL A 315 -12.93 6.51 -4.61
C VAL A 315 -13.49 7.82 -4.08
N GLY A 316 -14.68 7.79 -3.49
CA GLY A 316 -15.24 8.94 -2.78
C GLY A 316 -14.82 8.90 -1.32
N THR A 317 -14.42 10.03 -0.73
CA THR A 317 -14.28 10.15 0.72
C THR A 317 -15.43 11.00 1.25
N SER A 318 -15.95 10.65 2.42
CA SER A 318 -17.05 11.39 3.00
C SER A 318 -17.15 11.31 4.52
N ASN A 319 -17.63 12.39 5.13
CA ASN A 319 -18.00 12.42 6.54
C ASN A 319 -19.49 12.10 6.80
N ILE A 320 -20.25 11.73 5.76
CA ILE A 320 -21.66 11.35 5.91
C ILE A 320 -21.80 10.14 6.84
N GLY A 321 -22.75 10.22 7.77
CA GLY A 321 -23.05 9.16 8.71
C GLY A 321 -22.01 9.01 9.83
N ASN A 322 -21.20 10.05 10.07
CA ASN A 322 -20.33 10.15 11.24
C ASN A 322 -21.07 9.75 12.53
N ASP A 323 -22.18 10.43 12.83
CA ASP A 323 -22.90 10.22 14.09
C ASP A 323 -23.50 8.81 14.17
N VAL A 324 -23.93 8.25 13.03
CA VAL A 324 -24.42 6.88 12.94
C VAL A 324 -23.33 5.88 13.30
N ILE A 325 -22.12 6.08 12.77
CA ILE A 325 -20.96 5.21 13.03
C ILE A 325 -20.51 5.33 14.49
N LEU A 326 -20.44 6.55 15.03
CA LEU A 326 -20.06 6.79 16.43
C LEU A 326 -21.08 6.19 17.39
N ASN A 327 -22.38 6.44 17.17
CA ASN A 327 -23.45 5.87 18.00
C ASN A 327 -23.48 4.34 17.92
N TYR A 328 -23.28 3.77 16.73
CA TYR A 328 -23.19 2.31 16.58
C TYR A 328 -22.03 1.77 17.42
N HIS A 329 -20.84 2.38 17.31
CA HIS A 329 -19.67 1.99 18.08
C HIS A 329 -19.90 2.07 19.60
N GLU A 330 -20.49 3.16 20.11
CA GLU A 330 -20.82 3.32 21.53
C GLU A 330 -21.87 2.33 22.04
N SER A 331 -22.78 1.90 21.18
CA SER A 331 -23.81 0.92 21.54
C SER A 331 -23.33 -0.53 21.59
N ARG A 332 -22.10 -0.81 21.12
CA ARG A 332 -21.54 -2.16 21.10
C ARG A 332 -21.24 -2.63 22.52
N GLN A 333 -21.39 -3.94 22.75
CA GLN A 333 -21.00 -4.57 24.01
C GLN A 333 -19.48 -4.54 24.22
N GLN A 334 -18.71 -4.67 23.14
CA GLN A 334 -17.24 -4.73 23.15
C GLN A 334 -16.68 -3.70 22.14
N PRO A 335 -16.73 -2.39 22.45
CA PRO A 335 -16.26 -1.34 21.54
C PRO A 335 -14.76 -1.42 21.25
N GLU A 336 -13.98 -1.92 22.20
CA GLU A 336 -12.52 -2.07 22.10
C GLU A 336 -12.09 -3.29 21.28
N GLU A 337 -13.02 -4.16 20.90
CA GLU A 337 -12.74 -5.27 19.99
C GLU A 337 -13.06 -4.88 18.55
N MET A 338 -12.26 -5.42 17.61
CA MET A 338 -12.53 -5.30 16.18
C MET A 338 -13.94 -5.78 15.86
N LEU A 339 -14.67 -5.04 15.03
CA LEU A 339 -16.00 -5.47 14.58
C LEU A 339 -15.93 -6.88 13.98
N THR A 340 -16.90 -7.71 14.33
CA THR A 340 -17.18 -8.93 13.60
C THR A 340 -17.62 -8.60 12.17
N ARG A 341 -17.62 -9.61 11.29
CA ARG A 341 -18.07 -9.41 9.92
C ARG A 341 -19.56 -9.05 9.87
N ASP A 342 -20.36 -9.64 10.74
CA ASP A 342 -21.81 -9.44 10.76
C ASP A 342 -22.15 -8.05 11.29
N GLU A 343 -21.50 -7.58 12.36
CA GLU A 343 -21.62 -6.18 12.83
C GLU A 343 -21.22 -5.19 11.73
N TYR A 344 -20.15 -5.46 10.98
CA TYR A 344 -19.72 -4.56 9.91
C TYR A 344 -20.73 -4.50 8.76
N VAL A 345 -21.31 -5.64 8.37
CA VAL A 345 -22.36 -5.71 7.34
C VAL A 345 -23.64 -5.01 7.80
N GLU A 346 -24.01 -5.17 9.07
CA GLU A 346 -25.12 -4.43 9.69
C GLU A 346 -24.87 -2.92 9.61
N LEU A 347 -23.69 -2.45 10.05
CA LEU A 347 -23.32 -1.05 9.99
C LEU A 347 -23.34 -0.49 8.55
N MET A 348 -22.87 -1.26 7.56
CA MET A 348 -23.00 -0.88 6.14
C MET A 348 -24.47 -0.71 5.73
N GLY A 349 -25.35 -1.61 6.20
CA GLY A 349 -26.78 -1.56 5.95
C GLY A 349 -27.46 -0.34 6.57
N ILE A 350 -27.09 0.01 7.80
CA ILE A 350 -27.58 1.21 8.50
C ILE A 350 -27.07 2.48 7.81
N LEU A 351 -25.78 2.52 7.43
CA LEU A 351 -25.15 3.70 6.85
C LEU A 351 -25.69 4.04 5.44
N ARG A 352 -26.02 3.03 4.64
CA ARG A 352 -26.39 3.21 3.23
C ARG A 352 -27.59 4.15 3.01
N PRO A 353 -28.71 4.05 3.74
CA PRO A 353 -29.80 5.03 3.69
C PRO A 353 -29.36 6.47 3.93
N HIS A 354 -28.54 6.73 4.97
CA HIS A 354 -28.07 8.09 5.26
C HIS A 354 -27.24 8.69 4.13
N VAL A 355 -26.37 7.88 3.51
CA VAL A 355 -25.61 8.32 2.34
C VAL A 355 -26.54 8.56 1.14
N SER A 356 -27.57 7.73 0.98
CA SER A 356 -28.59 7.87 -0.07
C SER A 356 -29.43 9.13 0.08
N ASP A 357 -29.81 9.50 1.31
CA ASP A 357 -30.61 10.70 1.57
C ASP A 357 -29.82 11.97 1.22
N GLN A 358 -28.52 11.97 1.49
CA GLN A 358 -27.67 13.14 1.29
C GLN A 358 -27.11 13.27 -0.13
N LEU A 359 -26.75 12.17 -0.81
CA LEU A 359 -26.18 12.20 -2.16
C LEU A 359 -27.18 11.83 -3.27
N GLY A 360 -28.35 11.32 -2.90
CA GLY A 360 -29.43 10.94 -3.81
C GLY A 360 -29.34 9.49 -4.32
N ALA A 361 -30.50 8.83 -4.41
CA ALA A 361 -30.62 7.43 -4.82
C ALA A 361 -30.01 7.13 -6.21
N SER A 362 -30.07 8.09 -7.14
CA SER A 362 -29.45 7.95 -8.47
C SER A 362 -27.94 7.75 -8.39
N VAL A 363 -27.26 8.50 -7.52
CA VAL A 363 -25.82 8.33 -7.29
C VAL A 363 -25.56 6.98 -6.61
N LEU A 364 -26.29 6.69 -5.52
CA LEU A 364 -26.06 5.49 -4.72
C LEU A 364 -26.34 4.17 -5.43
N SER A 365 -27.26 4.16 -6.40
CA SER A 365 -27.51 2.97 -7.23
C SER A 365 -26.31 2.52 -8.07
N ARG A 366 -25.33 3.41 -8.29
CA ARG A 366 -24.10 3.15 -9.04
C ARG A 366 -22.88 2.92 -8.16
N VAL A 367 -23.02 3.10 -6.84
CA VAL A 367 -21.94 2.87 -5.87
C VAL A 367 -21.81 1.37 -5.59
N SER A 368 -20.64 0.82 -5.89
CA SER A 368 -20.30 -0.60 -5.68
C SER A 368 -20.30 -0.98 -4.20
N ALA A 369 -19.73 -0.13 -3.34
CA ALA A 369 -19.77 -0.31 -1.90
C ALA A 369 -19.60 1.01 -1.13
N ILE A 370 -20.23 1.07 0.04
CA ILE A 370 -19.99 2.11 1.05
C ILE A 370 -19.26 1.41 2.19
N LEU A 371 -18.09 1.91 2.53
CA LEU A 371 -17.17 1.32 3.49
C LEU A 371 -17.10 2.22 4.73
N PRO A 372 -17.79 1.85 5.84
CA PRO A 372 -17.65 2.52 7.12
C PRO A 372 -16.19 2.48 7.62
N PHE A 373 -15.66 3.64 7.96
CA PHE A 373 -14.44 3.82 8.73
C PHE A 373 -14.83 4.07 10.18
N VAL A 374 -14.35 3.21 11.07
CA VAL A 374 -14.82 3.10 12.45
C VAL A 374 -13.79 3.65 13.43
N PRO A 375 -14.19 4.04 14.65
CA PRO A 375 -13.26 4.46 15.68
C PRO A 375 -12.20 3.40 16.01
N PHE A 376 -11.03 3.88 16.41
CA PHE A 376 -9.89 3.01 16.72
C PHE A 376 -10.08 2.27 18.04
N THR A 377 -9.59 1.04 18.12
CA THR A 377 -9.42 0.28 19.37
C THR A 377 -8.25 0.82 20.18
N THR A 378 -8.13 0.45 21.46
CA THR A 378 -6.99 0.85 22.31
C THR A 378 -5.65 0.41 21.73
N ALA A 379 -5.56 -0.81 21.18
CA ALA A 379 -4.34 -1.29 20.52
C ALA A 379 -3.98 -0.41 19.31
N GLU A 380 -4.97 -0.03 18.51
CA GLU A 380 -4.78 0.86 17.35
C GLU A 380 -4.39 2.27 17.77
N LYS A 381 -5.01 2.83 18.82
CA LYS A 381 -4.66 4.15 19.38
C LYS A 381 -3.21 4.17 19.86
N LYS A 382 -2.78 3.13 20.59
CA LYS A 382 -1.38 2.99 21.06
C LYS A 382 -0.40 2.87 19.90
N ALA A 383 -0.73 2.08 18.87
CA ALA A 383 0.09 1.94 17.68
C ALA A 383 0.24 3.28 16.93
N LEU A 384 -0.85 4.03 16.76
CA LEU A 384 -0.83 5.36 16.15
C LEU A 384 0.04 6.34 16.95
N ALA A 385 -0.15 6.40 18.27
CA ALA A 385 0.66 7.25 19.14
C ALA A 385 2.16 6.89 19.08
N SER A 386 2.47 5.59 19.03
CA SER A 386 3.84 5.09 18.87
C SER A 386 4.45 5.47 17.52
N GLU A 387 3.68 5.42 16.42
CA GLU A 387 4.14 5.93 15.11
C GLU A 387 4.39 7.44 15.14
N PHE A 388 3.45 8.23 15.68
CA PHE A 388 3.62 9.68 15.77
C PHE A 388 4.81 10.09 16.63
N LEU A 389 5.10 9.32 17.69
CA LEU A 389 6.27 9.52 18.52
C LEU A 389 7.57 9.29 17.72
N GLN A 390 7.62 8.27 16.86
CA GLN A 390 8.79 7.95 16.04
C GLN A 390 8.98 8.90 14.86
N GLU A 391 7.89 9.39 14.26
CA GLU A 391 7.88 10.33 13.13
C GLU A 391 7.97 11.80 13.57
N SER A 392 8.05 12.07 14.88
CA SER A 392 8.05 13.42 15.41
C SER A 392 9.25 14.22 14.90
N ALA A 393 8.99 15.46 14.45
CA ALA A 393 10.02 16.42 14.03
C ALA A 393 11.05 16.74 15.13
N ALA A 394 10.74 16.39 16.38
CA ALA A 394 11.65 16.47 17.52
C ALA A 394 12.45 15.17 17.71
N GLU A 395 12.96 14.58 16.62
CA GLU A 395 13.68 13.28 16.63
C GLU A 395 14.76 13.21 17.72
N HIS A 396 15.50 14.30 17.94
CA HIS A 396 16.56 14.37 18.95
C HIS A 396 16.06 14.15 20.38
N LEU A 397 14.84 14.57 20.70
CA LEU A 397 14.24 14.37 22.02
C LEU A 397 13.80 12.93 22.19
N VAL A 398 13.15 12.38 21.17
CA VAL A 398 12.68 10.99 21.16
C VAL A 398 13.85 10.02 21.30
N GLN A 399 15.01 10.34 20.72
CA GLN A 399 16.24 9.56 20.90
C GLN A 399 16.80 9.62 22.33
N GLY A 400 16.53 10.69 23.07
CA GLY A 400 16.94 10.83 24.48
C GLY A 400 16.03 10.12 25.48
N LEU A 401 14.81 9.75 25.08
CA LEU A 401 13.86 9.05 25.94
C LEU A 401 14.20 7.55 26.06
N SER A 402 14.09 7.02 27.28
CA SER A 402 14.11 5.57 27.53
C SER A 402 12.86 4.89 26.95
N GLY A 403 12.89 3.56 26.81
CA GLY A 403 11.73 2.77 26.37
C GLY A 403 10.50 3.00 27.24
N GLU A 404 10.68 3.01 28.57
CA GLU A 404 9.62 3.28 29.55
C GLU A 404 9.01 4.68 29.41
N GLN A 405 9.85 5.70 29.17
CA GLN A 405 9.36 7.08 28.94
C GLN A 405 8.53 7.17 27.66
N LYS A 406 8.95 6.49 26.59
CA LYS A 406 8.19 6.44 25.33
C LYS A 406 6.84 5.77 25.52
N GLU A 407 6.78 4.64 26.22
CA GLU A 407 5.51 3.94 26.47
C GLU A 407 4.59 4.73 27.43
N THR A 408 5.16 5.54 28.33
CA THR A 408 4.40 6.48 29.17
C THR A 408 3.73 7.54 28.31
N VAL A 409 4.48 8.20 27.41
CA VAL A 409 3.91 9.19 26.47
C VAL A 409 2.80 8.58 25.61
N VAL A 410 3.02 7.36 25.09
CA VAL A 410 2.00 6.62 24.34
C VAL A 410 0.76 6.38 25.19
N SER A 411 0.91 5.85 26.40
CA SER A 411 -0.21 5.50 27.30
C SER A 411 -0.96 6.72 27.83
N ASP A 412 -0.30 7.86 28.00
CA ASP A 412 -0.94 9.10 28.41
C ASP A 412 -1.67 9.77 27.24
N SER A 413 -1.08 9.75 26.04
CA SER A 413 -1.68 10.39 24.85
C SER A 413 -3.05 9.83 24.47
N ILE A 414 -3.30 8.53 24.72
CA ILE A 414 -4.58 7.91 24.38
C ILE A 414 -5.74 8.37 25.28
N LYS A 415 -5.45 8.96 26.45
CA LYS A 415 -6.47 9.50 27.37
C LYS A 415 -7.13 10.76 26.81
N ASP A 416 -6.39 11.51 25.99
CA ASP A 416 -6.84 12.74 25.32
C ASP A 416 -7.39 12.47 23.90
N TRP A 417 -7.61 11.21 23.54
CA TRP A 417 -8.17 10.87 22.23
C TRP A 417 -9.65 11.28 22.12
N VAL A 418 -10.00 11.91 21.00
CA VAL A 418 -11.34 12.40 20.70
C VAL A 418 -11.92 11.63 19.50
N PRO A 419 -13.02 10.87 19.67
CA PRO A 419 -13.61 10.07 18.60
C PRO A 419 -13.98 10.82 17.32
N SER A 420 -14.36 12.10 17.40
CA SER A 420 -14.71 12.90 16.22
C SER A 420 -13.49 13.43 15.44
N GLU A 421 -12.32 13.50 16.08
CA GLU A 421 -11.07 13.97 15.49
C GLU A 421 -10.13 12.84 15.05
N GLY A 422 -10.35 11.62 15.55
CA GLY A 422 -9.60 10.42 15.16
C GLY A 422 -8.10 10.54 15.50
N ALA A 423 -7.24 10.19 14.54
CA ALA A 423 -5.80 10.20 14.73
C ALA A 423 -5.21 11.61 14.94
N ARG A 424 -5.94 12.67 14.55
CA ARG A 424 -5.48 14.06 14.70
C ARG A 424 -5.38 14.48 16.18
N SER A 425 -6.31 14.04 17.02
CA SER A 425 -6.25 14.34 18.46
C SER A 425 -5.07 13.61 19.12
N LEU A 426 -4.81 12.36 18.73
CA LEU A 426 -3.64 11.60 19.21
C LEU A 426 -2.33 12.27 18.83
N TYR A 427 -2.18 12.68 17.57
CA TYR A 427 -0.99 13.41 17.11
C TYR A 427 -0.74 14.66 17.96
N ARG A 428 -1.80 15.45 18.23
CA ARG A 428 -1.72 16.62 19.10
C ARG A 428 -1.35 16.26 20.54
N ALA A 429 -1.95 15.22 21.11
CA ALA A 429 -1.66 14.77 22.47
C ALA A 429 -0.20 14.32 22.63
N VAL A 430 0.31 13.50 21.70
CA VAL A 430 1.72 13.08 21.68
C VAL A 430 2.64 14.30 21.56
N SER A 431 2.32 15.24 20.65
CA SER A 431 3.12 16.45 20.46
C SER A 431 3.18 17.31 21.73
N ASN A 432 2.04 17.48 22.42
CA ASN A 432 1.98 18.28 23.65
C ASN A 432 2.79 17.62 24.78
N LEU A 433 2.62 16.31 25.00
CA LEU A 433 3.37 15.58 26.04
C LEU A 433 4.89 15.60 25.80
N LEU A 434 5.31 15.56 24.53
CA LEU A 434 6.72 15.72 24.18
C LEU A 434 7.26 17.12 24.51
N ILE A 435 6.46 18.16 24.29
CA ILE A 435 6.85 19.54 24.64
C ILE A 435 6.90 19.70 26.16
N ASP A 436 5.90 19.20 26.90
CA ASP A 436 5.87 19.31 28.36
C ASP A 436 7.04 18.57 29.03
N SER A 437 7.57 17.53 28.37
CA SER A 437 8.80 16.85 28.81
C SER A 437 10.08 17.69 28.67
N MET A 438 10.03 18.84 27.98
CA MET A 438 11.14 19.79 27.84
C MET A 438 11.29 20.76 29.02
N ASP A 439 10.25 20.96 29.82
CA ASP A 439 10.20 22.01 30.85
C ASP A 439 10.79 21.60 32.22
N PHE A 440 11.67 20.58 32.24
CA PHE A 440 12.37 20.10 33.45
C PHE A 440 13.90 20.10 33.33
#